data_AF-A0A238L4D2-F1
#
_entry.id   AF-A0A238L4D2-F1
#
_cell.length_a   1.000
_cell.length_b   1.000
_cell.length_c   1.000
_cell.angle_alpha   90.00
_cell.angle_beta   90.00
_cell.angle_gamma   90.00
#
_symmetry.space_group_name_H-M   'P 1'
#
loop_
_entity.id
_entity.type
_entity.pdbx_description
1 polymer ?
#
loop_
_entity_poly.entity_id
_entity_poly.type
_entity_poly.pdbx_seq_one_letter_code
_entity_poly.pdbx_strand_id
1 'polypeptide(L)' 'MIVSPDDTFSAREAAEFLRKSERQIQRYLAEGRLHGKRPNGRWRITALSLWKFQGIEQEMQAIWIDYCVRMSKNDVE' A
#
# COMPACT_ATOMS: atom_id res chain seq x y z
N MET A 1 3.99 -3.40 -12.82
CA MET A 1 2.61 -3.00 -12.48
C MET A 1 2.71 -1.84 -11.51
N ILE A 2 2.11 -0.70 -11.83
CA ILE A 2 2.04 0.44 -10.91
C ILE A 2 0.89 0.14 -9.94
N VAL A 3 1.17 0.27 -8.63
CA VAL A 3 0.23 -0.03 -7.55
C VAL A 3 -0.59 1.21 -7.25
N SER A 4 -1.91 1.09 -7.25
CA SER A 4 -2.81 2.17 -6.84
C SER A 4 -2.70 2.41 -5.33
N PRO A 5 -2.80 3.66 -4.85
CA PRO A 5 -2.81 3.96 -3.41
C PRO A 5 -3.91 3.19 -2.64
N ASP A 6 -5.00 2.83 -3.31
CA ASP A 6 -6.14 2.12 -2.74
C ASP A 6 -6.03 0.58 -2.83
N ASP A 7 -5.03 0.06 -3.55
CA ASP A 7 -4.81 -1.39 -3.64
C ASP A 7 -4.57 -1.96 -2.25
N THR A 8 -5.22 -3.08 -1.96
CA THR A 8 -5.18 -3.69 -0.63
C THR A 8 -4.33 -4.95 -0.58
N PHE A 9 -3.53 -5.03 0.48
CA PHE A 9 -2.64 -6.12 0.81
C PHE A 9 -3.13 -6.84 2.05
N SER A 10 -3.01 -8.16 2.07
CA SER A 10 -3.04 -8.97 3.28
C SER A 10 -1.77 -8.74 4.12
N ALA A 11 -1.78 -9.23 5.37
CA ALA A 11 -0.58 -9.19 6.22
C ALA A 11 0.61 -9.95 5.58
N ARG A 12 0.35 -11.03 4.85
CA ARG A 12 1.37 -11.83 4.15
C ARG A 12 2.00 -11.03 2.99
N GLU A 13 1.18 -10.43 2.14
CA GLU A 13 1.68 -9.64 1.00
C GLU A 13 2.40 -8.38 1.46
N ALA A 14 1.91 -7.72 2.52
CA ALA A 14 2.63 -6.61 3.15
C ALA A 14 3.98 -7.02 3.74
N ALA A 15 4.10 -8.26 4.23
CA ALA A 15 5.36 -8.80 4.72
C ALA A 15 6.38 -8.96 3.60
N GLU A 16 5.95 -9.48 2.44
CA GLU A 16 6.78 -9.55 1.23
C GLU A 16 7.18 -8.15 0.75
N PHE A 17 6.23 -7.21 0.70
CA PHE A 17 6.46 -5.82 0.28
C PHE A 17 7.47 -5.09 1.18
N LEU A 18 7.30 -5.20 2.50
CA LEU A 18 8.15 -4.51 3.48
C LEU A 18 9.43 -5.29 3.83
N ARG A 19 9.62 -6.48 3.24
CA ARG A 19 10.71 -7.42 3.57
C ARG A 19 10.81 -7.69 5.07
N LYS A 20 9.66 -8.01 5.68
CA LYS A 20 9.50 -8.36 7.10
C LYS A 20 8.83 -9.72 7.22
N SER A 21 8.78 -10.27 8.44
CA SER A 21 7.95 -11.45 8.68
C SER A 21 6.48 -11.05 8.86
N GLU A 22 5.55 -11.93 8.48
CA GLU A 22 4.12 -11.68 8.69
C GLU A 22 3.79 -11.40 10.17
N ARG A 23 4.48 -12.08 11.10
CA ARG A 23 4.36 -11.83 12.54
C ARG A 23 4.74 -10.39 12.92
N GLN A 24 5.79 -9.83 12.32
CA GLN A 24 6.16 -8.43 12.56
C GLN A 24 5.09 -7.48 12.02
N ILE A 25 4.54 -7.76 10.84
CA ILE A 25 3.46 -6.96 10.26
C ILE A 25 2.21 -6.98 11.14
N GLN A 26 1.77 -8.17 11.57
CA GLN A 26 0.63 -8.33 12.48
C GLN A 26 0.85 -7.59 13.80
N ARG A 27 2.07 -7.61 14.33
CA ARG A 27 2.43 -6.83 15.52
C ARG A 27 2.34 -5.32 15.27
N TYR A 28 2.89 -4.82 14.15
CA TYR A 28 2.80 -3.38 13.82
C TYR A 28 1.36 -2.92 13.64
N LEU A 29 0.49 -3.78 13.10
CA LEU A 29 -0.94 -3.52 12.98
C LEU A 29 -1.64 -3.49 14.34
N ALA A 30 -1.33 -4.44 15.23
CA ALA A 30 -1.89 -4.49 16.57
C ALA A 30 -1.44 -3.30 17.45
N GLU A 31 -0.19 -2.84 17.27
CA GLU A 31 0.38 -1.68 17.96
C GLU A 31 -0.05 -0.34 17.32
N GLY A 32 -0.78 -0.35 16.20
CA GLY A 32 -1.17 0.87 15.47
C GLY A 32 -0.03 1.57 14.73
N ARG A 33 1.17 0.99 14.70
CA ARG A 33 2.35 1.53 13.98
C ARG A 33 2.21 1.42 12.47
N LEU A 34 1.51 0.39 12.00
CA LEU A 34 1.10 0.23 10.60
C LEU A 34 -0.42 0.34 10.56
N HIS A 35 -0.94 1.20 9.69
CA HIS A 35 -2.39 1.37 9.56
C HIS A 35 -2.99 0.29 8.66
N GLY A 36 -4.02 -0.39 9.16
CA GLY A 36 -4.81 -1.36 8.39
C GLY A 36 -6.21 -1.49 8.95
N LYS A 37 -7.13 -2.00 8.14
CA LYS A 37 -8.49 -2.36 8.55
C LYS A 37 -8.58 -3.87 8.72
N ARG A 38 -9.50 -4.33 9.57
CA ARG A 38 -9.69 -5.77 9.83
C ARG A 38 -11.12 -6.25 9.51
N PRO A 39 -11.60 -6.13 8.25
CA PRO A 39 -12.91 -6.63 7.88
C PRO A 39 -12.94 -8.17 8.03
N ASN A 40 -14.01 -8.70 8.62
CA ASN A 40 -14.22 -10.13 8.82
C ASN A 40 -13.02 -10.86 9.49
N GLY A 41 -12.34 -10.18 10.42
CA GLY A 41 -11.23 -10.76 11.18
C GLY A 41 -9.90 -10.88 10.43
N ARG A 42 -9.79 -10.41 9.17
CA ARG A 42 -8.56 -10.45 8.36
C ARG A 42 -8.02 -9.06 8.10
N TRP A 43 -6.71 -8.88 8.25
CA TRP A 43 -6.05 -7.60 7.98
C TRP A 43 -6.04 -7.25 6.50
N ARG A 44 -6.36 -6.00 6.20
CA ARG A 44 -6.30 -5.35 4.90
C ARG A 44 -5.59 -4.02 5.05
N ILE A 45 -4.53 -3.83 4.26
CA ILE A 45 -3.60 -2.70 4.35
C ILE A 45 -3.58 -2.05 2.98
N THR A 46 -3.82 -0.75 2.87
CA THR A 46 -3.72 -0.08 1.57
C THR A 46 -2.26 0.15 1.20
N ALA A 47 -1.96 0.25 -0.11
CA ALA A 47 -0.64 0.62 -0.60
C ALA A 47 -0.17 1.94 0.04
N LEU A 48 -1.08 2.91 0.14
CA LEU A 48 -0.82 4.19 0.81
C LEU A 48 -0.34 4.02 2.25
N SER A 49 -0.94 3.12 3.03
CA SER A 49 -0.49 2.84 4.40
C SER A 49 0.92 2.24 4.43
N LEU A 50 1.28 1.40 3.46
CA LEU A 50 2.63 0.85 3.35
C LEU A 50 3.65 1.93 3.00
N TRP A 51 3.32 2.83 2.07
CA TRP A 51 4.19 3.94 1.68
C TRP A 51 4.40 4.92 2.84
N LYS A 52 3.34 5.25 3.58
CA LYS A 52 3.41 6.04 4.82
C LYS A 52 4.34 5.40 5.84
N PHE A 53 4.20 4.11 6.05
CA PHE A 53 5.05 3.36 6.98
C PHE A 53 6.53 3.38 6.59
N GLN A 54 6.84 3.36 5.29
CA GLN A 54 8.21 3.46 4.77
C GLN A 54 8.73 4.90 4.65
N GLY A 55 7.87 5.91 4.79
CA GLY A 55 8.23 7.31 4.56
C GLY A 55 8.40 7.70 3.09
N ILE A 56 7.87 6.91 2.16
CA ILE A 56 7.98 7.12 0.69
C ILE A 56 6.66 7.58 0.06
N GLU A 57 5.71 8.05 0.86
CA GLU A 57 4.36 8.43 0.40
C GLU A 57 4.40 9.42 -0.77
N GLN A 58 5.18 10.49 -0.65
CA GLN A 58 5.20 11.59 -1.61
C GLN A 58 5.73 11.15 -2.98
N GLU A 59 6.82 10.36 -2.98
CA GLU A 59 7.43 9.83 -4.20
C GLU A 59 6.47 8.88 -4.92
N MET A 60 5.88 7.93 -4.19
CA MET A 60 4.97 6.95 -4.78
C MET A 60 3.67 7.59 -5.27
N GLN A 61 3.14 8.60 -4.57
CA GLN A 61 1.99 9.37 -5.03
C GLN A 61 2.30 10.15 -6.30
N ALA A 62 3.47 10.79 -6.41
CA ALA A 62 3.87 11.51 -7.61
C ALA A 62 3.96 10.57 -8.82
N ILE A 63 4.54 9.38 -8.65
CA ILE A 63 4.61 8.34 -9.69
C ILE A 63 3.20 7.88 -10.10
N TRP A 64 2.31 7.65 -9.13
CA TRP A 64 0.93 7.29 -9.41
C TRP A 64 0.18 8.38 -10.21
N ILE A 65 0.32 9.65 -9.80
CA ILE A 65 -0.32 10.79 -10.47
C ILE A 65 0.17 10.93 -11.90
N ASP A 66 1.49 10.88 -12.13
CA ASP A 66 2.07 10.94 -13.48
C ASP A 66 1.56 9.79 -14.36
N TYR A 67 1.45 8.57 -13.80
CA TYR A 67 0.84 7.45 -14.49
C TYR A 67 -0.61 7.70 -14.88
N CYS A 68 -1.45 8.19 -13.96
CA CYS A 68 -2.85 8.53 -14.25
C CYS A 68 -2.97 9.59 -15.36
N VAL A 69 -2.11 10.62 -15.34
CA VAL A 69 -2.11 11.69 -16.36
C VAL A 69 -1.71 11.14 -17.73
N ARG A 70 -0.71 10.25 -17.80
CA ARG A 70 -0.30 9.62 -19.06
C ARG A 70 -1.36 8.69 -19.64
N MET A 71 -1.97 7.86 -18.80
CA MET A 71 -3.08 6.98 -19.22
C MET A 71 -4.24 7.78 -19.79
N SER A 72 -4.66 8.85 -19.09
CA SER A 72 -5.75 9.73 -19.56
C SER A 72 -5.46 10.42 -20.89
N LYS A 73 -4.19 10.60 -21.29
CA LYS A 73 -3.83 11.20 -22.58
C LYS A 73 -3.84 10.18 -23.71
N ASN A 74 -3.48 8.93 -23.42
CA ASN A 74 -3.45 7.85 -24.41
C ASN A 74 -4.84 7.31 -24.75
N ASP A 75 -5.83 7.46 -23.85
CA ASP A 75 -7.22 7.03 -24.10
C ASP A 75 -8.02 7.99 -25.02
N VAL A 76 -7.41 9.09 -25.48
CA VAL A 76 -8.05 10.17 -26.27
C VAL A 76 -7.58 10.20 -27.73
N GLU A 77 -6.72 9.26 -28.14
CA GLU A 77 -6.31 9.02 -29.54
C GLU A 77 -6.96 7.74 -30.11
#